data_AF-A0A2D7MHI3-F1
#
_entry.id   AF-A0A2D7MHI3-F1
#
_cell.length_a   1.000
_cell.length_b   1.000
_cell.length_c   1.000
_cell.angle_alpha   90.00
_cell.angle_beta   90.00
_cell.angle_gamma   90.00
#
_symmetry.space_group_name_H-M   'P 1'
#
loop_
_entity.id
_entity.type
_entity.pdbx_description
1 polymer ?
#
loop_
_entity_poly.entity_id
_entity_poly.type
_entity_poly.pdbx_seq_one_letter_code
_entity_poly.pdbx_strand_id
1 'polypeptide(L)' 'MSKTTKLFDEIKGYYETFETEHEKNVGGNKAAGGRARKAIGELKKLVTEYRKASVAGE' A
#
# COMPACT_ATOMS: atom_id res chain seq x y z
N MET A 1 -18.59 -4.47 6.94
CA MET A 1 -17.28 -4.85 6.35
C MET A 1 -16.46 -5.53 7.42
N SER A 2 -15.92 -6.72 7.14
CA SER A 2 -14.95 -7.38 8.02
C SER A 2 -13.66 -6.55 8.08
N LYS A 3 -12.81 -6.81 9.08
CA LYS A 3 -11.53 -6.13 9.20
C LYS A 3 -10.66 -6.37 7.96
N THR A 4 -10.70 -7.59 7.46
CA THR A 4 -10.05 -8.01 6.21
C THR A 4 -10.51 -7.21 4.97
N THR A 5 -11.80 -6.87 4.84
CA THR A 5 -12.27 -6.01 3.73
C THR A 5 -11.67 -4.61 3.80
N LYS A 6 -11.65 -3.99 5.00
CA LYS A 6 -11.09 -2.63 5.17
C LYS A 6 -9.61 -2.59 4.85
N LEU A 7 -8.85 -3.56 5.37
CA LEU A 7 -7.42 -3.69 5.09
C LEU A 7 -7.14 -3.91 3.61
N PHE A 8 -7.99 -4.67 2.91
CA PHE A 8 -7.88 -4.85 1.46
C PHE A 8 -8.05 -3.52 0.70
N ASP A 9 -9.07 -2.74 1.04
CA ASP A 9 -9.31 -1.43 0.40
C ASP A 9 -8.15 -0.46 0.65
N GLU A 10 -7.61 -0.43 1.87
CA GLU A 10 -6.43 0.38 2.20
C GLU A 10 -5.18 -0.07 1.44
N ILE A 11 -4.92 -1.38 1.36
CA ILE A 11 -3.80 -1.95 0.58
C ILE A 11 -3.90 -1.52 -0.88
N LYS A 12 -5.09 -1.59 -1.47
CA LYS A 12 -5.32 -1.18 -2.86
C LYS A 12 -4.97 0.30 -3.06
N GLY A 13 -5.42 1.18 -2.17
CA GLY A 13 -5.10 2.61 -2.25
C GLY A 13 -3.61 2.92 -2.14
N TYR A 14 -2.89 2.23 -1.24
CA TYR A 14 -1.43 2.38 -1.15
C TYR A 14 -0.69 1.80 -2.36
N TYR A 15 -1.20 0.72 -2.96
CA TYR A 15 -0.64 0.15 -4.18
C TYR A 15 -0.80 1.11 -5.36
N GLU A 16 -1.99 1.66 -5.59
CA GLU A 16 -2.25 2.65 -6.64
C GLU A 16 -1.34 3.89 -6.48
N THR A 17 -1.16 4.36 -5.24
CA THR A 17 -0.24 5.46 -4.94
C THR A 17 1.21 5.09 -5.25
N PHE A 18 1.64 3.88 -4.86
CA PHE A 18 2.99 3.39 -5.14
C PHE A 18 3.25 3.32 -6.64
N GLU A 19 2.36 2.71 -7.40
CA GLU A 19 2.45 2.57 -8.86
C GLU A 19 2.51 3.94 -9.54
N THR A 20 1.56 4.82 -9.23
CA THR A 20 1.49 6.18 -9.78
C THR A 20 2.77 7.00 -9.50
N GLU A 21 3.26 6.98 -8.26
CA GLU A 21 4.46 7.74 -7.91
C GLU A 21 5.74 7.09 -8.43
N HIS A 22 5.74 5.76 -8.61
CA HIS A 22 6.83 5.04 -9.27
C HIS A 22 6.95 5.46 -10.74
N GLU A 23 5.85 5.46 -11.48
CA GLU A 23 5.82 5.89 -12.89
C GLU A 23 6.30 7.34 -13.05
N LYS A 24 5.81 8.26 -12.20
CA LYS A 24 6.30 9.66 -12.18
C LYS A 24 7.80 9.74 -11.90
N ASN A 25 8.32 8.86 -11.04
CA ASN A 25 9.73 8.82 -10.72
C ASN A 25 10.58 8.35 -11.90
N VAL A 26 10.14 7.29 -12.59
CA VAL A 26 10.75 6.82 -13.84
C VAL A 26 10.73 7.93 -14.90
N GLY A 27 9.65 8.73 -14.95
CA GLY A 27 9.53 9.93 -15.79
C GLY A 27 10.40 11.12 -15.38
N GLY A 28 11.29 10.98 -14.39
CA GLY A 28 12.27 11.99 -13.99
C GLY A 28 11.87 12.84 -12.77
N ASN A 29 10.69 12.65 -12.20
CA ASN A 29 10.29 13.37 -10.98
C ASN A 29 10.96 12.74 -9.73
N LYS A 30 12.08 13.31 -9.30
CA LYS A 30 12.85 12.83 -8.14
C LYS A 30 12.04 12.80 -6.83
N ALA A 31 11.15 13.77 -6.61
CA ALA A 31 10.34 13.84 -5.41
C ALA A 31 9.32 12.68 -5.32
N ALA A 32 8.83 12.20 -6.46
CA ALA A 32 7.91 11.06 -6.53
C ALA A 32 8.55 9.77 -5.98
N GLY A 33 9.86 9.57 -6.16
CA GLY A 33 10.57 8.41 -5.61
C GLY A 33 10.58 8.36 -4.08
N GLY A 34 10.52 9.51 -3.39
CA GLY A 34 10.31 9.58 -1.94
C GLY A 34 8.89 9.14 -1.54
N ARG A 35 7.88 9.58 -2.31
CA ARG A 35 6.47 9.24 -2.08
C ARG A 35 6.18 7.76 -2.35
N ALA A 36 6.72 7.20 -3.43
CA ALA A 36 6.58 5.78 -3.76
C ALA A 36 7.16 4.89 -2.64
N ARG A 37 8.36 5.21 -2.13
CA ARG A 37 8.98 4.49 -1.00
C ARG A 37 8.17 4.59 0.29
N LYS A 38 7.54 5.74 0.55
CA LYS A 38 6.64 5.89 1.70
C LYS A 38 5.39 5.01 1.53
N ALA A 39 4.75 5.05 0.36
CA ALA A 39 3.53 4.28 0.07
C ALA A 39 3.76 2.77 0.19
N ILE A 40 4.84 2.24 -0.42
CA ILE A 40 5.15 0.81 -0.32
C ILE A 40 5.54 0.39 1.10
N GLY A 41 6.12 1.30 1.89
CA GLY A 41 6.43 1.08 3.31
C GLY A 41 5.18 0.92 4.17
N GLU A 42 4.15 1.75 3.95
CA GLU A 42 2.85 1.60 4.60
C GLU A 42 2.11 0.35 4.12
N LEU A 43 2.13 0.07 2.80
CA LEU A 43 1.54 -1.14 2.23
C LEU A 43 2.09 -2.41 2.89
N LYS A 44 3.41 -2.50 3.10
CA LYS A 44 4.05 -3.64 3.77
C LYS A 44 3.48 -3.91 5.17
N LYS A 45 3.16 -2.86 5.93
CA LYS A 45 2.56 -3.01 7.27
C LYS A 45 1.17 -3.61 7.15
N LEU A 46 0.34 -3.06 6.28
CA LEU A 46 -1.03 -3.51 6.05
C LEU A 46 -1.11 -4.96 5.55
N VAL A 47 -0.20 -5.39 4.68
CA VAL A 47 -0.13 -6.80 4.24
C VAL A 47 0.09 -7.74 5.44
N THR A 48 0.93 -7.34 6.39
CA THR A 48 1.16 -8.13 7.61
C THR A 48 -0.08 -8.17 8.50
N GLU A 49 -0.77 -7.04 8.64
CA GLU A 49 -2.01 -6.94 9.42
C GLU A 49 -3.16 -7.73 8.79
N TYR A 50 -3.30 -7.66 7.46
CA TYR A 50 -4.28 -8.44 6.70
C TYR A 50 -4.09 -9.92 6.94
N ARG A 51 -2.85 -10.43 6.84
CA ARG A 51 -2.55 -11.85 7.11
C ARG A 51 -2.97 -12.25 8.53
N LYS A 52 -2.69 -11.41 9.53
CA LYS A 52 -3.08 -11.66 10.93
C LYS A 52 -4.61 -11.71 11.08
N ALA A 53 -5.31 -10.72 10.55
CA ALA A 53 -6.78 -10.64 10.61
C ALA A 53 -7.44 -11.82 9.88
N SER A 54 -6.92 -12.19 8.72
CA SER A 54 -7.42 -13.32 7.93
C SER A 54 -7.29 -14.65 8.67
N VAL A 55 -6.14 -14.92 9.31
CA VAL A 55 -5.93 -16.16 10.07
C VAL A 55 -6.76 -16.17 11.36
N ALA A 56 -7.00 -15.00 11.97
CA ALA A 56 -7.84 -14.87 13.15
C ALA A 56 -9.35 -14.92 12.86
N GLY A 57 -9.78 -14.79 11.60
CA GLY A 57 -11.19 -14.76 11.20
C GLY A 57 -11.90 -13.42 11.48
N GLU A 58 -11.16 -12.31 11.45
CA GLU A 58 -11.63 -10.93 11.75
C GLU A 58 -12.11 -10.10 10.54
#